data_AF-A0A258QNX3-F1
#
_entry.id   AF-A0A258QNX3-F1
#
_cell.length_a   1.000
_cell.length_b   1.000
_cell.length_c   1.000
_cell.angle_alpha   90.00
_cell.angle_beta   90.00
_cell.angle_gamma   90.00
#
_symmetry.space_group_name_H-M   'P 1'
#
loop_
_entity.id
_entity.type
_entity.pdbx_description
1 polymer ?
#
loop_
_entity_poly.entity_id
_entity_poly.type
_entity_poly.pdbx_seq_one_letter_code
_entity_poly.pdbx_strand_id
1 'polypeptide(L)'
;MRAGVHQTVLADALQAADSIVFYSPPDLAWQPRVALAALGTRAQFPTSVDAVLAALLALCQPGDHVLVMSNGSFDGVHQRLLSALLAGSAGLAAVN
;
A
#
# COMPACT_ATOMS: atom_id res chain seq x y z
N MET A 1 -12.18 -6.11 -5.09
CA MET A 1 -12.50 -7.48 -4.63
C MET A 1 -13.48 -7.42 -3.48
N ARG A 2 -14.79 -7.54 -3.74
CA ARG A 2 -15.84 -7.44 -2.69
C ARG A 2 -16.45 -8.80 -2.31
N ALA A 3 -16.20 -9.85 -3.08
CA ALA A 3 -16.92 -11.13 -2.95
C ALA A 3 -16.25 -12.18 -2.04
N GLY A 4 -15.07 -11.95 -1.44
CA GLY A 4 -14.46 -12.90 -0.48
C GLY A 4 -14.00 -14.27 -1.02
N VAL A 5 -14.26 -14.60 -2.29
CA VAL A 5 -14.03 -15.93 -2.92
C VAL A 5 -12.56 -16.20 -3.30
N HIS A 6 -11.65 -15.23 -3.14
CA HIS A 6 -10.26 -15.34 -3.63
C HIS A 6 -9.19 -14.94 -2.60
N GLN A 7 -9.42 -15.27 -1.32
CA GLN A 7 -8.50 -14.88 -0.24
C GLN A 7 -7.10 -15.49 -0.40
N THR A 8 -7.01 -16.79 -0.70
CA THR A 8 -5.73 -17.47 -0.98
C THR A 8 -5.08 -16.96 -2.26
N VAL A 9 -5.87 -16.77 -3.31
CA VAL A 9 -5.39 -16.22 -4.60
C VAL A 9 -4.79 -14.83 -4.45
N LEU A 10 -5.34 -14.00 -3.55
CA LEU A 10 -4.79 -12.67 -3.30
C LEU A 10 -3.42 -12.74 -2.61
N ALA A 11 -3.25 -13.62 -1.62
CA ALA A 11 -1.95 -13.81 -0.98
C ALA A 11 -0.91 -14.32 -2.00
N ASP A 12 -1.30 -15.27 -2.85
CA ASP A 12 -0.43 -15.82 -3.90
C ASP A 12 -0.03 -14.77 -4.93
N ALA A 13 -0.98 -13.94 -5.37
CA ALA A 13 -0.73 -12.85 -6.34
C ALA A 13 0.24 -11.79 -5.80
N LEU A 14 0.38 -11.68 -4.48
CA LEU A 14 1.24 -10.69 -3.82
C LEU A 14 2.58 -11.27 -3.36
N GLN A 15 2.86 -12.56 -3.58
CA GLN A 15 4.09 -13.19 -3.08
C GLN A 15 5.38 -12.53 -3.57
N ALA A 16 5.37 -11.99 -4.79
CA ALA A 16 6.52 -11.34 -5.39
C ALA A 16 6.84 -9.95 -4.83
N ALA A 17 5.98 -9.36 -3.99
CA ALA A 17 6.20 -8.03 -3.44
C ALA A 17 7.10 -8.07 -2.20
N ASP A 18 8.10 -7.18 -2.14
CA ASP A 18 8.98 -7.04 -0.98
C ASP A 18 8.26 -6.43 0.24
N SER A 19 7.32 -5.53 -0.01
CA SER A 19 6.50 -4.87 1.01
C SER A 19 5.09 -4.61 0.50
N ILE A 20 4.11 -4.77 1.39
CA ILE A 20 2.68 -4.69 1.07
C ILE A 20 2.00 -3.82 2.11
N VAL A 21 1.35 -2.74 1.66
CA VAL A 21 0.52 -1.88 2.51
C VAL A 21 -0.94 -2.05 2.09
N PHE A 22 -1.72 -2.76 2.90
CA PHE A 22 -3.10 -3.12 2.58
C PHE A 22 -4.09 -2.29 3.40
N TYR A 23 -4.87 -1.45 2.73
CA TYR A 23 -5.99 -0.75 3.35
C TYR A 23 -7.29 -1.54 3.19
N SER A 24 -8.03 -1.64 4.29
CA SER A 24 -9.39 -2.15 4.29
C SER A 24 -10.34 -1.13 4.90
N PRO A 25 -11.44 -0.77 4.21
CA PRO A 25 -12.46 0.05 4.82
C PRO A 25 -13.19 -0.72 5.93
N PRO A 26 -13.81 -0.03 6.90
CA PRO A 26 -14.45 -0.67 8.06
C PRO A 26 -15.59 -1.63 7.71
N ASP A 27 -16.24 -1.41 6.56
CA ASP A 27 -17.37 -2.20 6.05
C ASP A 27 -16.94 -3.41 5.21
N LEU A 28 -15.63 -3.73 5.16
CA LEU A 28 -15.14 -4.88 4.43
C LEU A 28 -15.64 -6.19 5.05
N ALA A 29 -16.40 -6.96 4.28
CA ALA A 29 -17.05 -8.19 4.75
C ALA A 29 -16.10 -9.35 5.11
N TRP A 30 -14.79 -9.24 4.85
CA TRP A 30 -13.79 -10.28 5.11
C TRP A 30 -12.58 -9.69 5.85
N GLN A 31 -11.77 -10.56 6.47
CA GLN A 31 -10.64 -10.15 7.34
C GLN A 31 -9.30 -10.24 6.58
N PRO A 32 -8.70 -9.11 6.17
CA PRO A 32 -7.49 -9.14 5.36
C PRO A 32 -6.27 -9.69 6.07
N ARG A 33 -6.15 -9.45 7.38
CA ARG A 33 -5.04 -10.00 8.18
C ARG A 33 -5.01 -11.52 8.16
N VAL A 34 -6.18 -12.16 8.11
CA VAL A 34 -6.29 -13.63 8.02
C VAL A 34 -5.95 -14.10 6.62
N ALA A 35 -6.56 -13.48 5.59
CA ALA A 35 -6.35 -13.86 4.20
C ALA A 35 -4.89 -13.71 3.75
N LEU A 36 -4.19 -12.68 4.24
CA LEU A 36 -2.82 -12.33 3.86
C LEU A 36 -1.77 -12.82 4.86
N ALA A 37 -2.14 -13.68 5.82
CA ALA A 37 -1.24 -14.16 6.86
C ALA A 37 0.05 -14.80 6.32
N ALA A 38 -0.03 -15.48 5.16
CA ALA A 38 1.11 -16.13 4.52
C ALA A 38 2.21 -15.14 4.05
N LEU A 39 1.90 -13.86 3.95
CA LEU A 39 2.86 -12.81 3.59
C LEU A 39 3.70 -12.35 4.80
N GLY A 40 3.27 -12.72 6.01
CA GLY A 40 4.01 -12.46 7.25
C GLY A 40 4.24 -10.97 7.50
N THR A 41 5.47 -10.63 7.90
CA THR A 41 5.86 -9.26 8.28
C THR A 41 5.95 -8.28 7.10
N ARG A 42 5.89 -8.78 5.86
CA ARG A 42 5.85 -7.92 4.66
C ARG A 42 4.53 -7.17 4.51
N ALA A 43 3.46 -7.66 5.13
CA ALA A 43 2.13 -7.07 5.03
C ALA A 43 1.80 -6.17 6.23
N GLN A 44 1.51 -4.91 5.94
CA GLN A 44 1.05 -3.91 6.89
C GLN A 44 -0.41 -3.57 6.62
N PHE A 45 -1.18 -3.29 7.68
CA PHE A 45 -2.63 -3.07 7.60
C PHE A 45 -3.02 -1.77 8.33
N PRO A 46 -2.71 -0.60 7.74
CA PRO A 46 -3.13 0.70 8.26
C PRO A 46 -4.66 0.87 8.21
N THR A 47 -5.18 1.70 9.11
CA THR A 47 -6.62 1.92 9.29
C THR A 47 -7.16 3.18 8.60
N SER A 48 -6.30 3.97 7.95
CA SER A 48 -6.69 5.16 7.19
C SER A 48 -5.80 5.33 5.96
N VAL A 49 -6.27 6.10 4.97
CA VAL A 49 -5.47 6.43 3.78
C VAL A 49 -4.24 7.27 4.15
N ASP A 50 -4.36 8.15 5.15
CA ASP A 50 -3.21 8.91 5.65
C ASP A 50 -2.13 7.99 6.24
N ALA A 51 -2.53 6.95 6.96
CA ALA A 51 -1.61 5.96 7.49
C ALA A 51 -1.00 5.08 6.39
N VAL A 52 -1.75 4.78 5.32
CA VAL A 52 -1.18 4.14 4.10
C VAL A 52 -0.09 5.03 3.50
N LEU A 53 -0.38 6.31 3.32
CA LEU A 53 0.56 7.25 2.71
C LEU A 53 1.83 7.39 3.56
N ALA A 54 1.68 7.51 4.88
CA ALA A 54 2.81 7.56 5.81
C ALA A 54 3.67 6.28 5.74
N ALA A 55 3.04 5.10 5.71
CA ALA A 55 3.75 3.83 5.58
C ALA A 55 4.49 3.73 4.24
N LEU A 56 3.84 4.11 3.13
CA LEU A 56 4.48 4.11 1.81
C LEU A 56 5.69 5.04 1.76
N LEU A 57 5.58 6.27 2.28
CA LEU A 57 6.68 7.23 2.29
C LEU A 57 7.86 6.78 3.17
N ALA A 58 7.60 6.03 4.24
CA ALA A 58 8.65 5.45 5.06
C ALA A 58 9.37 4.28 4.39
N LEU A 59 8.68 3.56 3.49
CA LEU A 59 9.21 2.41 2.77
C LEU A 59 9.96 2.82 1.49
N CYS A 60 9.43 3.78 0.73
CA CYS A 60 9.93 4.12 -0.60
C CYS A 60 11.36 4.68 -0.56
N GLN A 61 12.22 4.10 -1.39
CA GLN A 61 13.58 4.55 -1.67
C GLN A 61 13.78 4.82 -3.18
N PRO A 62 14.80 5.62 -3.56
CA PRO A 62 15.16 5.76 -4.96
C PRO A 62 15.46 4.39 -5.60
N GLY A 63 14.81 4.10 -6.73
CA GLY A 63 14.92 2.82 -7.43
C GLY A 63 13.78 1.84 -7.14
N ASP A 64 12.92 2.13 -6.16
CA ASP A 64 11.76 1.28 -5.88
C ASP A 64 10.69 1.37 -6.96
N HIS A 65 10.00 0.25 -7.17
CA HIS A 65 8.81 0.18 -8.00
C HIS A 65 7.56 0.09 -7.13
N VAL A 66 6.70 1.12 -7.21
CA VAL A 66 5.45 1.16 -6.44
C VAL A 66 4.26 0.86 -7.34
N LEU A 67 3.55 -0.23 -7.04
CA LEU A 67 2.28 -0.58 -7.66
C LEU A 67 1.13 -0.28 -6.70
N VAL A 68 0.21 0.60 -7.12
CA VAL A 68 -1.01 0.89 -6.35
C VAL A 68 -2.21 0.26 -7.07
N MET A 69 -2.91 -0.64 -6.38
CA MET A 69 -4.10 -1.33 -6.89
C MET A 69 -5.35 -0.88 -6.12
N SER A 70 -6.30 -0.25 -6.81
CA SER A 70 -7.59 0.15 -6.22
C SER A 70 -8.74 -0.11 -7.19
N ASN A 71 -9.93 -0.41 -6.65
CA ASN A 71 -11.17 -0.52 -7.43
C ASN A 71 -11.98 0.80 -7.46
N GLY A 72 -11.41 1.89 -6.92
CA GLY A 72 -12.05 3.20 -6.84
C GLY A 72 -11.02 4.32 -6.67
N SER A 73 -11.46 5.51 -6.29
CA SER A 73 -10.59 6.70 -6.20
C SER A 73 -9.45 6.58 -5.18
N PHE A 74 -9.63 5.76 -4.14
CA PHE A 74 -8.67 5.56 -3.04
C PHE A 74 -8.17 6.89 -2.44
N ASP A 75 -9.09 7.86 -2.33
CA ASP A 75 -8.81 9.22 -1.87
C ASP A 75 -7.63 9.90 -2.61
N GLY A 76 -7.47 9.57 -3.89
CA GLY A 76 -6.43 10.15 -4.74
C GLY A 76 -5.00 9.75 -4.34
N VAL A 77 -4.81 8.61 -3.66
CA VAL A 77 -3.50 8.21 -3.09
C VAL A 77 -2.36 8.28 -4.12
N HIS A 78 -2.62 7.98 -5.39
CA HIS A 78 -1.63 8.04 -6.47
C HIS A 78 -1.01 9.44 -6.58
N GLN A 79 -1.85 10.47 -6.64
CA GLN A 79 -1.41 11.85 -6.76
C GLN A 79 -0.78 12.33 -5.46
N ARG A 80 -1.37 11.97 -4.31
CA ARG A 80 -0.86 12.33 -2.99
C ARG A 80 0.55 11.77 -2.76
N LEU A 81 0.79 10.52 -3.14
CA LEU A 81 2.09 9.86 -3.06
C LEU A 81 3.12 10.54 -3.97
N LEU A 82 2.79 10.76 -5.24
CA LEU A 82 3.70 11.42 -6.19
C LEU A 82 4.08 12.82 -5.71
N SER A 83 3.11 13.62 -5.26
CA SER A 83 3.38 14.96 -4.72
C SER A 83 4.30 14.93 -3.50
N ALA A 84 4.10 13.99 -2.58
CA ALA A 84 4.93 13.84 -1.40
C ALA A 84 6.37 13.39 -1.74
N LEU A 85 6.53 12.42 -2.66
CA LEU A 85 7.85 11.96 -3.10
C LEU A 85 8.63 13.07 -3.83
N LEU A 86 7.95 13.84 -4.69
CA LEU A 86 8.56 14.97 -5.39
C LEU A 86 8.97 16.09 -4.43
N ALA A 87 8.14 16.41 -3.43
CA ALA A 87 8.46 17.40 -2.41
C ALA A 87 9.67 16.98 -1.56
N GLY A 88 9.75 15.70 -1.16
CA GLY A 88 10.91 15.15 -0.44
C GLY A 88 12.19 15.14 -1.30
N SER A 89 12.07 14.82 -2.58
CA SER A 89 13.20 14.82 -3.53
C SER A 89 13.74 16.24 -3.77
N ALA A 90 12.87 17.25 -3.86
CA ALA A 90 13.27 18.64 -4.01
C ALA A 90 14.07 19.16 -2.79
N GLY A 91 13.73 18.68 -1.59
CA GLY A 91 14.47 18.96 -0.36
C GLY A 91 15.89 18.38 -0.39
N LEU A 92 16.10 17.22 -1.02
CA LEU A 92 17.42 16.58 -1.13
C LEU A 92 18.31 17.25 -2.21
N ALA A 93 17.70 17.76 -3.28
CA ALA A 93 18.41 18.45 -4.36
C ALA A 93 18.90 19.86 -3.99
N ALA A 94 18.29 20.51 -3.00
CA ALA A 94 18.68 21.85 -2.55
C ALA A 94 19.87 21.87 -1.57
N VAL A 95 20.38 20.70 -1.16
CA VAL A 95 21.46 20.57 -0.16
C VAL A 95 22.78 20.08 -0.76
N ASN A 96 22.89 20.02 -2.10
CA ASN A 96 24.08 19.53 -2.80
C ASN A 96 24.66 20.59 -3.73
#